data_AF-A0AAE6WMM2-F1
#
_entry.id   AF-A0AAE6WMM2-F1
#
_cell.length_a   1.000
_cell.length_b   1.000
_cell.length_c   1.000
_cell.angle_alpha   90.00
_cell.angle_beta   90.00
_cell.angle_gamma   90.00
#
_symmetry.space_group_name_H-M   'P 1'
#
loop_
_entity.id
_entity.type
_entity.pdbx_description
1 polymer ?
#
loop_
_entity_poly.entity_id
_entity_poly.type
_entity_poly.pdbx_seq_one_letter_code
_entity_poly.pdbx_strand_id
1 'polypeptide(L)'
;MTNTRGRSRKNEQETKKELIIRLLPFLKKQGISSLKMEDIAKYMDISKATMYKYFSSRTEILEATVEVYVDYILENLHDLSDNESASFVRRFQKVFENSVVLAIFLSDLLLQELKSMYPHLYQRIVEAQKARNDHIKAFYEAGHREGVFLSVNPSLVIAQDELLLPSLLSPVFLIQNHMTLEQALFDYYQMKKHQLLKPELIPDVDDSFIPMQVGQCIQKITWKE
;
A
#
# COMPACT_ATOMS: atom_id res chain seq x y z
N MET A 1 -29.27 28.47 0.80
CA MET A 1 -28.22 28.60 -0.23
C MET A 1 -27.26 27.44 -0.07
N THR A 2 -27.32 26.48 -0.98
CA THR A 2 -26.72 25.15 -0.88
C THR A 2 -25.22 25.16 -1.19
N ASN A 3 -24.50 24.28 -0.50
CA ASN A 3 -23.05 24.09 -0.47
C ASN A 3 -22.48 23.56 -1.83
N THR A 4 -22.52 24.39 -2.88
CA THR A 4 -22.07 23.99 -4.23
C THR A 4 -20.54 24.01 -4.37
N ARG A 5 -19.85 24.93 -3.68
CA ARG A 5 -18.37 25.04 -3.71
C ARG A 5 -17.66 23.87 -3.01
N GLY A 6 -18.18 23.40 -1.87
CA GLY A 6 -17.62 22.25 -1.16
C GLY A 6 -17.80 20.94 -1.93
N ARG A 7 -18.96 20.76 -2.58
CA ARG A 7 -19.25 19.58 -3.41
C ARG A 7 -18.41 19.54 -4.68
N SER A 8 -18.17 20.69 -5.32
CA SER A 8 -17.32 20.79 -6.52
C SER A 8 -15.85 20.47 -6.24
N ARG A 9 -15.29 20.97 -5.13
CA ARG A 9 -13.89 20.68 -4.74
C ARG A 9 -13.67 19.22 -4.35
N LYS A 10 -14.63 18.62 -3.63
CA LYS A 10 -14.58 17.19 -3.29
C LYS A 10 -14.58 16.32 -4.56
N ASN A 11 -15.38 16.69 -5.55
CA ASN A 11 -15.44 15.96 -6.82
C ASN A 11 -14.13 16.09 -7.63
N GLU A 12 -13.48 17.26 -7.57
CA GLU A 12 -12.19 17.48 -8.22
C GLU A 12 -11.08 16.63 -7.60
N GLN A 13 -10.99 16.60 -6.26
CA GLN A 13 -9.98 15.79 -5.56
C GLN A 13 -10.15 14.29 -5.81
N GLU A 14 -11.39 13.80 -5.81
CA GLU A 14 -11.68 12.39 -6.15
C GLU A 14 -11.27 12.06 -7.59
N THR A 15 -11.55 12.98 -8.52
CA THR A 15 -11.12 12.82 -9.92
C THR A 15 -9.60 12.79 -10.02
N LYS A 16 -8.87 13.68 -9.31
CA LYS A 16 -7.39 13.63 -9.27
C LYS A 16 -6.90 12.28 -8.76
N LYS A 17 -7.48 11.76 -7.67
CA LYS A 17 -7.13 10.44 -7.10
C LYS A 17 -7.34 9.31 -8.12
N GLU A 18 -8.47 9.30 -8.83
CA GLU A 18 -8.74 8.31 -9.89
C GLU A 18 -7.71 8.38 -11.02
N LEU A 19 -7.38 9.57 -11.50
CA LEU A 19 -6.37 9.77 -12.55
C LEU A 19 -4.98 9.29 -12.10
N ILE A 20 -4.60 9.58 -10.85
CA ILE A 20 -3.35 9.09 -10.26
C ILE A 20 -3.36 7.56 -10.21
N ILE A 21 -4.43 6.93 -9.75
CA ILE A 21 -4.53 5.45 -9.66
C ILE A 21 -4.31 4.80 -11.03
N ARG A 22 -4.84 5.38 -12.11
CA ARG A 22 -4.61 4.91 -13.49
C ARG A 22 -3.15 5.08 -13.94
N LEU A 23 -2.47 6.13 -13.47
CA LEU A 23 -1.08 6.42 -13.80
C LEU A 23 -0.07 5.52 -13.05
N LEU A 24 -0.41 5.07 -11.82
CA LEU A 24 0.50 4.34 -10.93
C LEU A 24 1.26 3.16 -11.59
N PRO A 25 0.64 2.27 -12.39
CA PRO A 25 1.36 1.15 -13.02
C PRO A 25 2.51 1.62 -13.93
N PHE A 26 2.32 2.75 -14.61
CA PHE A 26 3.32 3.31 -15.52
C PHE A 26 4.45 4.02 -14.78
N LEU A 27 4.12 4.76 -13.70
CA LEU A 27 5.12 5.38 -12.82
C LEU A 27 6.01 4.33 -12.18
N LYS A 28 5.43 3.23 -11.70
CA LYS A 28 6.20 2.13 -11.10
C LYS A 28 7.22 1.56 -12.06
N LYS A 29 6.82 1.36 -13.33
CA LYS A 29 7.64 0.71 -14.36
C LYS A 29 8.70 1.62 -14.96
N GLN A 30 8.39 2.90 -15.16
CA GLN A 30 9.23 3.80 -15.96
C GLN A 30 9.87 4.93 -15.14
N GLY A 31 9.38 5.18 -13.91
CA GLY A 31 9.72 6.39 -13.16
C GLY A 31 9.05 7.62 -13.74
N ILE A 32 9.04 8.73 -13.01
CA ILE A 32 8.45 9.99 -13.47
C ILE A 32 9.35 10.74 -14.45
N SER A 33 10.68 10.57 -14.34
CA SER A 33 11.64 11.35 -15.12
C SER A 33 11.63 11.00 -16.60
N SER A 34 11.25 9.76 -16.94
CA SER A 34 11.18 9.26 -18.31
C SER A 34 9.88 9.65 -19.02
N LEU A 35 8.81 10.00 -18.27
CA LEU A 35 7.49 10.25 -18.82
C LEU A 35 7.32 11.71 -19.26
N LYS A 36 6.88 11.92 -20.50
CA LYS A 36 6.44 13.24 -20.96
C LYS A 36 5.00 13.48 -20.53
N MET A 37 4.59 14.75 -20.50
CA MET A 37 3.21 15.13 -20.17
C MET A 37 2.20 14.53 -21.14
N GLU A 38 2.57 14.31 -22.42
CA GLU A 38 1.74 13.60 -23.39
C GLU A 38 1.51 12.13 -23.01
N ASP A 39 2.56 11.45 -22.54
CA ASP A 39 2.49 10.04 -22.12
C ASP A 39 1.63 9.91 -20.86
N ILE A 40 1.79 10.83 -19.91
CA ILE A 40 1.01 10.86 -18.67
C ILE A 40 -0.49 11.02 -18.98
N ALA A 41 -0.86 11.96 -19.85
CA ALA A 41 -2.25 12.15 -20.25
C ALA A 41 -2.84 10.89 -20.90
N LYS A 42 -2.05 10.23 -21.77
CA LYS A 42 -2.43 8.98 -22.42
C LYS A 42 -2.65 7.86 -21.39
N TYR A 43 -1.77 7.71 -20.41
CA TYR A 43 -1.87 6.69 -19.36
C TYR A 43 -3.02 6.95 -18.38
N MET A 44 -3.39 8.21 -18.17
CA MET A 44 -4.60 8.61 -17.45
C MET A 44 -5.89 8.37 -18.25
N ASP A 45 -5.78 8.04 -19.55
CA ASP A 45 -6.89 7.91 -20.50
C ASP A 45 -7.68 9.22 -20.68
N ILE A 46 -6.98 10.34 -20.79
CA ILE A 46 -7.57 11.67 -21.00
C ILE A 46 -6.78 12.50 -22.00
N SER A 47 -7.41 13.57 -22.51
CA SER A 47 -6.68 14.53 -23.35
C SER A 47 -5.65 15.33 -22.54
N LYS A 48 -4.57 15.76 -23.19
CA LYS A 48 -3.57 16.67 -22.59
C LYS A 48 -4.22 17.94 -22.03
N ALA A 49 -5.19 18.51 -22.74
CA ALA A 49 -5.94 19.68 -22.28
C ALA A 49 -6.76 19.39 -21.01
N THR A 50 -7.36 18.20 -20.89
CA THR A 50 -8.07 17.76 -19.69
C THR A 50 -7.12 17.56 -18.53
N MET A 51 -5.97 16.91 -18.75
CA MET A 51 -4.96 16.71 -17.71
C MET A 51 -4.48 18.05 -17.14
N TYR A 52 -4.21 19.05 -17.98
CA TYR A 52 -3.81 20.39 -17.51
C TYR A 52 -4.89 21.13 -16.72
N LYS A 53 -6.16 20.72 -16.77
CA LYS A 53 -7.19 21.25 -15.86
C LYS A 53 -7.01 20.75 -14.43
N TYR A 54 -6.41 19.57 -14.25
CA TYR A 54 -6.20 18.93 -12.95
C TYR A 54 -4.77 19.06 -12.45
N PHE A 55 -3.78 19.09 -13.35
CA PHE A 55 -2.37 19.11 -13.01
C PHE A 55 -1.62 20.12 -13.87
N SER A 56 -1.16 21.19 -13.24
CA SER A 56 -0.38 22.26 -13.86
C SER A 56 1.06 21.85 -14.17
N SER A 57 1.59 20.85 -13.47
CA SER A 57 2.98 20.42 -13.60
C SER A 57 3.19 18.94 -13.26
N ARG A 58 4.35 18.42 -13.66
CA ARG A 58 4.84 17.09 -13.23
C ARG A 58 4.98 17.01 -11.71
N THR A 59 5.39 18.10 -11.06
CA THR A 59 5.49 18.18 -9.59
C THR A 59 4.12 18.00 -8.94
N GLU A 60 3.06 18.63 -9.45
CA GLU A 60 1.71 18.49 -8.90
C GLU A 60 1.18 17.04 -9.04
N ILE A 61 1.55 16.34 -10.13
CA ILE A 61 1.23 14.92 -10.30
C ILE A 61 1.92 14.06 -9.23
N LEU A 62 3.19 14.35 -8.94
CA LEU A 62 3.94 13.65 -7.89
C LEU A 62 3.42 13.97 -6.49
N GLU A 63 3.10 15.23 -6.21
CA GLU A 63 2.45 15.65 -4.96
C GLU A 63 1.15 14.87 -4.75
N ALA A 64 0.28 14.81 -5.77
CA ALA A 64 -0.95 14.05 -5.70
C ALA A 64 -0.70 12.53 -5.57
N THR A 65 0.34 11.99 -6.21
CA THR A 65 0.73 10.58 -6.07
C THR A 65 1.15 10.25 -4.63
N VAL A 66 1.98 11.12 -4.04
CA VAL A 66 2.42 10.99 -2.64
C VAL A 66 1.25 11.18 -1.69
N GLU A 67 0.33 12.10 -1.98
CA GLU A 67 -0.90 12.28 -1.21
C GLU A 67 -1.72 11.01 -1.16
N VAL A 68 -1.97 10.37 -2.31
CA VAL A 68 -2.74 9.11 -2.36
C VAL A 68 -2.07 8.01 -1.54
N TYR A 69 -0.74 7.93 -1.55
CA TYR A 69 0.00 6.96 -0.74
C TYR A 69 -0.10 7.26 0.77
N VAL A 70 0.13 8.51 1.16
CA VAL A 70 0.07 8.97 2.55
C VAL A 70 -1.35 8.82 3.10
N ASP A 71 -2.36 9.25 2.36
CA ASP A 71 -3.77 9.09 2.71
C ASP A 71 -4.10 7.60 2.93
N TYR A 72 -3.65 6.72 2.02
CA TYR A 72 -3.86 5.29 2.19
C TYR A 72 -3.20 4.76 3.47
N ILE A 73 -2.00 5.22 3.83
CA ILE A 73 -1.39 4.85 5.12
C ILE A 73 -2.24 5.33 6.29
N LEU A 74 -2.62 6.60 6.30
CA LEU A 74 -3.28 7.24 7.44
C LEU A 74 -4.72 6.74 7.63
N GLU A 75 -5.48 6.54 6.55
CA GLU A 75 -6.83 5.97 6.59
C GLU A 75 -6.83 4.57 7.22
N ASN A 76 -5.79 3.78 6.94
CA ASN A 76 -5.64 2.42 7.48
C ASN A 76 -5.11 2.37 8.92
N LEU A 77 -4.65 3.49 9.49
CA LEU A 77 -4.27 3.54 10.91
C LEU A 77 -5.48 3.43 11.83
N HIS A 78 -6.61 4.03 11.43
CA HIS A 78 -7.85 4.00 12.21
C HIS A 78 -8.39 2.58 12.42
N ASP A 79 -8.20 1.72 11.42
CA ASP A 79 -8.54 0.29 11.51
C ASP A 79 -7.72 -0.47 12.56
N LEU A 80 -6.57 0.09 12.97
CA LEU A 80 -5.70 -0.46 14.01
C LEU A 80 -5.89 0.20 15.38
N SER A 81 -6.57 1.35 15.50
CA SER A 81 -6.71 2.05 16.79
C SER A 81 -8.06 1.83 17.48
N ASP A 82 -9.16 1.70 16.73
CA ASP A 82 -10.50 2.00 17.30
C ASP A 82 -11.56 0.89 17.18
N ASN A 83 -11.22 -0.28 16.66
CA ASN A 83 -12.24 -1.31 16.47
C ASN A 83 -12.21 -2.39 17.56
N GLU A 84 -12.75 -2.08 18.73
CA GLU A 84 -12.99 -3.06 19.83
C GLU A 84 -13.83 -4.26 19.36
N SER A 85 -14.59 -4.11 18.27
CA SER A 85 -15.42 -5.20 17.72
C SER A 85 -14.64 -6.24 16.90
N ALA A 86 -13.43 -5.92 16.43
CA ALA A 86 -12.63 -6.82 15.61
C ALA A 86 -11.56 -7.53 16.43
N SER A 87 -11.51 -8.87 16.35
CA SER A 87 -10.48 -9.67 17.02
C SER A 87 -9.07 -9.28 16.56
N PHE A 88 -8.07 -9.48 17.43
CA PHE A 88 -6.66 -9.30 17.08
C PHE A 88 -6.24 -10.09 15.83
N VAL A 89 -6.82 -11.29 15.63
CA VAL A 89 -6.61 -12.11 14.43
C VAL A 89 -7.07 -11.38 13.17
N ARG A 90 -8.27 -10.80 13.19
CA ARG A 90 -8.78 -10.08 12.02
C ARG A 90 -7.97 -8.82 11.71
N ARG A 91 -7.52 -8.12 12.75
CA ARG A 91 -6.63 -6.97 12.61
C ARG A 91 -5.26 -7.37 12.08
N PHE A 92 -4.72 -8.52 12.47
CA PHE A 92 -3.48 -9.09 11.90
C PHE A 92 -3.61 -9.34 10.39
N GLN A 93 -4.72 -9.96 9.96
CA GLN A 93 -5.02 -10.18 8.54
C GLN A 93 -5.06 -8.85 7.76
N LYS A 94 -5.71 -7.81 8.33
CA LYS A 94 -5.72 -6.46 7.75
C LYS A 94 -4.33 -5.81 7.70
N VAL A 95 -3.51 -5.94 8.75
CA VAL A 95 -2.12 -5.44 8.75
C VAL A 95 -1.34 -6.06 7.61
N PHE A 96 -1.47 -7.38 7.41
CA PHE A 96 -0.82 -8.08 6.31
C PHE A 96 -1.29 -7.57 4.93
N GLU A 97 -2.60 -7.49 4.71
CA GLU A 97 -3.17 -6.97 3.46
C GLU A 97 -2.66 -5.55 3.15
N ASN A 98 -2.71 -4.66 4.15
CA ASN A 98 -2.22 -3.30 4.00
C ASN A 98 -0.72 -3.25 3.72
N SER A 99 0.09 -4.11 4.34
CA SER A 99 1.52 -4.23 4.02
C SER A 99 1.74 -4.64 2.56
N VAL A 100 0.98 -5.60 2.05
CA VAL A 100 1.06 -6.04 0.64
C VAL A 100 0.72 -4.91 -0.32
N VAL A 101 -0.39 -4.20 -0.08
CA VAL A 101 -0.80 -3.06 -0.93
C VAL A 101 0.25 -1.95 -0.93
N LEU A 102 0.85 -1.65 0.22
CA LEU A 102 1.91 -0.63 0.31
C LEU A 102 3.17 -1.04 -0.44
N ALA A 103 3.59 -2.30 -0.31
CA ALA A 103 4.75 -2.83 -1.04
C ALA A 103 4.53 -2.81 -2.56
N ILE A 104 3.28 -2.91 -3.01
CA ILE A 104 2.91 -2.77 -4.40
C ILE A 104 2.97 -1.31 -4.87
N PHE A 105 2.60 -0.34 -4.02
CA PHE A 105 2.24 1.02 -4.45
C PHE A 105 3.42 1.86 -4.96
N LEU A 106 4.57 1.84 -4.29
CA LEU A 106 5.75 2.60 -4.72
C LEU A 106 6.85 1.63 -5.12
N SER A 107 7.37 1.77 -6.34
CA SER A 107 8.55 1.03 -6.77
C SER A 107 9.82 1.64 -6.18
N ASP A 108 10.88 0.83 -6.05
CA ASP A 108 12.20 1.32 -5.66
C ASP A 108 12.67 2.46 -6.56
N LEU A 109 12.42 2.37 -7.86
CA LEU A 109 12.73 3.42 -8.83
C LEU A 109 12.06 4.75 -8.44
N LEU A 110 10.75 4.75 -8.21
CA LEU A 110 10.01 5.95 -7.85
C LEU A 110 10.45 6.50 -6.49
N LEU A 111 10.75 5.63 -5.51
CA LEU A 111 11.28 6.05 -4.21
C LEU A 111 12.65 6.72 -4.33
N GLN A 112 13.55 6.20 -5.16
CA GLN A 112 14.86 6.82 -5.40
C GLN A 112 14.74 8.17 -6.13
N GLU A 113 13.84 8.29 -7.11
CA GLU A 113 13.56 9.56 -7.78
C GLU A 113 12.99 10.60 -6.79
N LEU A 114 12.02 10.22 -5.95
CA LEU A 114 11.47 11.10 -4.92
C LEU A 114 12.56 11.53 -3.94
N LYS A 115 13.39 10.59 -3.46
CA LYS A 115 14.48 10.88 -2.53
C LYS A 115 15.52 11.86 -3.09
N SER A 116 15.88 11.69 -4.37
CA SER A 116 16.93 12.48 -5.02
C SER A 116 16.45 13.84 -5.53
N MET A 117 15.25 13.89 -6.11
CA MET A 117 14.74 15.09 -6.81
C MET A 117 13.68 15.85 -6.02
N TYR A 118 12.92 15.17 -5.14
CA TYR A 118 11.81 15.73 -4.38
C TYR A 118 11.89 15.34 -2.89
N PRO A 119 12.99 15.68 -2.18
CA PRO A 119 13.24 15.18 -0.83
C PRO A 119 12.13 15.53 0.17
N HIS A 120 11.44 16.64 -0.03
CA HIS A 120 10.27 17.02 0.78
C HIS A 120 9.09 16.05 0.62
N LEU A 121 8.84 15.52 -0.58
CA LEU A 121 7.80 14.50 -0.81
C LEU A 121 8.21 13.15 -0.24
N TYR A 122 9.48 12.78 -0.40
CA TYR A 122 10.02 11.57 0.23
C TYR A 122 9.91 11.63 1.76
N GLN A 123 10.18 12.79 2.36
CA GLN A 123 10.05 12.98 3.80
C GLN A 123 8.60 12.75 4.29
N ARG A 124 7.59 13.21 3.54
CA ARG A 124 6.17 12.94 3.87
C ARG A 124 5.86 11.44 3.90
N ILE A 125 6.43 10.68 2.97
CA ILE A 125 6.30 9.21 2.94
C ILE A 125 6.92 8.60 4.19
N VAL A 126 8.14 9.00 4.54
CA VAL A 126 8.87 8.49 5.72
C VAL A 126 8.09 8.78 7.01
N GLU A 127 7.53 9.97 7.14
CA GLU A 127 6.72 10.35 8.31
C GLU A 127 5.44 9.52 8.43
N ALA A 128 4.73 9.30 7.31
CA ALA A 128 3.54 8.44 7.29
C ALA A 128 3.90 6.97 7.63
N GLN A 129 4.98 6.44 7.06
CA GLN A 129 5.47 5.08 7.37
C GLN A 129 5.89 4.95 8.83
N LYS A 130 6.53 5.97 9.40
CA LYS A 130 6.87 6.00 10.83
C LYS A 130 5.60 5.93 11.69
N ALA A 131 4.60 6.77 11.42
CA ALA A 131 3.34 6.76 12.14
C ALA A 131 2.66 5.38 12.07
N ARG A 132 2.66 4.76 10.89
CA ARG A 132 2.19 3.38 10.68
C ARG A 132 2.92 2.37 11.54
N ASN A 133 4.24 2.40 11.51
CA ASN A 133 5.06 1.41 12.19
C ASN A 133 4.92 1.54 13.72
N ASP A 134 4.77 2.76 14.25
CA ASP A 134 4.49 2.99 15.66
C ASP A 134 3.12 2.39 16.08
N HIS A 135 2.09 2.49 15.24
CA HIS A 135 0.78 1.85 15.49
C HIS A 135 0.84 0.32 15.40
N ILE A 136 1.53 -0.24 14.40
CA ILE A 136 1.70 -1.69 14.27
C ILE A 136 2.45 -2.26 15.47
N LYS A 137 3.47 -1.54 15.96
CA LYS A 137 4.19 -1.91 17.18
C LYS A 137 3.26 -1.97 18.39
N ALA A 138 2.47 -0.91 18.62
CA ALA A 138 1.51 -0.86 19.71
C ALA A 138 0.46 -1.99 19.60
N PHE A 139 0.02 -2.31 18.38
CA PHE A 139 -0.90 -3.42 18.11
C PHE A 139 -0.33 -4.79 18.51
N TYR A 140 0.89 -5.12 18.10
CA TYR A 140 1.51 -6.39 18.47
C TYR A 140 1.79 -6.49 19.97
N GLU A 141 2.21 -5.39 20.61
CA GLU A 141 2.41 -5.35 22.07
C GLU A 141 1.09 -5.55 22.83
N ALA A 142 -0.01 -4.95 22.35
CA ALA A 142 -1.33 -5.14 22.94
C ALA A 142 -1.81 -6.58 22.76
N GLY A 143 -1.70 -7.16 21.57
CA GLY A 143 -2.13 -8.54 21.32
C GLY A 143 -1.30 -9.57 22.07
N HIS A 144 -0.03 -9.25 22.39
CA HIS A 144 0.77 -10.08 23.28
C HIS A 144 0.24 -10.05 24.73
N ARG A 145 -0.08 -8.86 25.27
CA ARG A 145 -0.67 -8.72 26.62
C ARG A 145 -2.01 -9.43 26.75
N GLU A 146 -2.84 -9.36 25.70
CA GLU A 146 -4.14 -10.06 25.61
C GLU A 146 -3.99 -11.57 25.32
N GLY A 147 -2.76 -12.07 25.23
CA GLY A 147 -2.49 -13.49 25.07
C GLY A 147 -2.85 -14.05 23.69
N VAL A 148 -2.99 -13.20 22.66
CA VAL A 148 -3.24 -13.62 21.28
C VAL A 148 -1.93 -13.85 20.52
N PHE A 149 -0.94 -12.97 20.72
CA PHE A 149 0.35 -13.06 20.05
C PHE A 149 1.44 -13.64 20.95
N LEU A 150 2.36 -14.38 20.32
CA LEU A 150 3.63 -14.78 20.91
C LEU A 150 4.49 -13.56 21.25
N SER A 151 5.42 -13.71 22.20
CA SER A 151 6.38 -12.66 22.53
C SER A 151 7.40 -12.50 21.41
N VAL A 152 7.24 -11.47 20.59
CA VAL A 152 8.14 -11.13 19.48
C VAL A 152 8.58 -9.67 19.59
N ASN A 153 9.69 -9.32 18.94
CA ASN A 153 10.06 -7.92 18.76
C ASN A 153 9.31 -7.34 17.55
N PRO A 154 8.33 -6.42 17.73
CA PRO A 154 7.52 -5.93 16.62
C PRO A 154 8.33 -5.22 15.54
N SER A 155 9.44 -4.57 15.91
CA SER A 155 10.31 -3.90 14.94
C SER A 155 10.96 -4.89 13.97
N LEU A 156 11.27 -6.11 14.41
CA LEU A 156 11.79 -7.16 13.51
C LEU A 156 10.70 -7.70 12.58
N VAL A 157 9.47 -7.83 13.07
CA VAL A 157 8.31 -8.27 12.27
C VAL A 157 7.99 -7.26 11.17
N ILE A 158 8.07 -5.97 11.48
CA ILE A 158 7.88 -4.88 10.51
C ILE A 158 9.01 -4.88 9.48
N ALA A 159 10.27 -4.95 9.92
CA ALA A 159 11.42 -5.00 9.02
C ALA A 159 11.39 -6.22 8.09
N GLN A 160 10.92 -7.37 8.57
CA GLN A 160 10.70 -8.55 7.75
C GLN A 160 9.71 -8.28 6.60
N ASP A 161 8.58 -7.61 6.87
CA ASP A 161 7.61 -7.23 5.83
C ASP A 161 8.21 -6.25 4.82
N GLU A 162 8.91 -5.21 5.30
CA GLU A 162 9.51 -4.18 4.46
C GLU A 162 10.59 -4.73 3.52
N LEU A 163 11.23 -5.86 3.87
CA LEU A 163 12.25 -6.49 3.05
C LEU A 163 11.72 -7.64 2.18
N LEU A 164 10.85 -8.49 2.75
CA LEU A 164 10.37 -9.66 2.03
C LEU A 164 9.27 -9.31 1.04
N LEU A 165 8.32 -8.44 1.36
CA LEU A 165 7.21 -8.17 0.44
C LEU A 165 7.69 -7.60 -0.91
N PRO A 166 8.61 -6.61 -0.98
CA PRO A 166 9.17 -6.18 -2.26
C PRO A 166 9.89 -7.31 -3.01
N SER A 167 10.59 -8.19 -2.28
CA SER A 167 11.28 -9.35 -2.87
C SER A 167 10.31 -10.38 -3.44
N LEU A 168 9.19 -10.65 -2.76
CA LEU A 168 8.14 -11.57 -3.23
C LEU A 168 7.38 -11.03 -4.44
N LEU A 169 7.32 -9.71 -4.60
CA LEU A 169 6.74 -9.03 -5.76
C LEU A 169 7.68 -9.02 -6.98
N SER A 170 8.94 -9.41 -6.82
CA SER A 170 9.92 -9.44 -7.90
C SER A 170 9.65 -10.59 -8.88
N PRO A 171 9.50 -10.32 -10.19
CA PRO A 171 9.38 -11.37 -11.20
C PRO A 171 10.56 -12.34 -11.19
N VAL A 172 11.76 -11.85 -10.86
CA VAL A 172 12.97 -12.67 -10.79
C VAL A 172 12.85 -13.72 -9.68
N PHE A 173 12.41 -13.30 -8.48
CA PHE A 173 12.21 -14.21 -7.35
C PHE A 173 11.17 -15.29 -7.68
N LEU A 174 10.04 -14.89 -8.26
CA LEU A 174 8.93 -15.78 -8.60
C LEU A 174 9.35 -16.84 -9.64
N ILE A 175 10.04 -16.42 -10.71
CA ILE A 175 10.53 -17.33 -11.76
C ILE A 175 11.57 -18.30 -11.19
N GLN A 176 12.54 -17.81 -10.40
CA GLN A 176 13.61 -18.63 -9.83
C GLN A 176 13.10 -19.70 -8.87
N ASN A 177 12.01 -19.41 -8.15
CA ASN A 177 11.43 -20.34 -7.17
C ASN A 177 10.24 -21.13 -7.73
N HIS A 178 9.90 -20.97 -9.01
CA HIS A 178 8.76 -21.62 -9.65
C HIS A 178 7.42 -21.39 -8.92
N MET A 179 7.20 -20.16 -8.45
CA MET A 179 6.01 -19.78 -7.68
C MET A 179 5.18 -18.72 -8.42
N THR A 180 3.86 -18.75 -8.22
CA THR A 180 3.00 -17.62 -8.55
C THR A 180 3.09 -16.56 -7.46
N LEU A 181 2.78 -15.31 -7.79
CA LEU A 181 2.72 -14.23 -6.79
C LEU A 181 1.68 -14.54 -5.71
N GLU A 182 0.54 -15.12 -6.10
CA GLU A 182 -0.50 -15.52 -5.15
C GLU A 182 0.01 -16.55 -4.13
N GLN A 183 0.69 -17.59 -4.61
CA GLN A 183 1.27 -18.63 -3.77
C GLN A 183 2.33 -18.03 -2.82
N ALA A 184 3.24 -17.21 -3.34
CA ALA A 184 4.29 -16.59 -2.55
C ALA A 184 3.76 -15.71 -1.41
N LEU A 185 2.73 -14.89 -1.69
CA LEU A 185 2.09 -14.05 -0.67
C LEU A 185 1.30 -14.87 0.34
N PHE A 186 0.57 -15.91 -0.10
CA PHE A 186 -0.18 -16.78 0.80
C PHE A 186 0.75 -17.59 1.72
N ASP A 187 1.82 -18.17 1.19
CA ASP A 187 2.80 -18.90 1.99
C ASP A 187 3.49 -17.99 3.00
N TYR A 188 3.84 -16.77 2.60
CA TYR A 188 4.41 -15.79 3.52
C TYR A 188 3.42 -15.38 4.63
N TYR A 189 2.14 -15.19 4.29
CA TYR A 189 1.09 -14.99 5.28
C TYR A 189 0.99 -16.16 6.27
N GLN A 190 0.99 -17.41 5.78
CA GLN A 190 0.96 -18.59 6.63
C GLN A 190 2.19 -18.66 7.54
N MET A 191 3.39 -18.34 7.04
CA MET A 191 4.59 -18.26 7.86
C MET A 191 4.44 -17.23 9.00
N LYS A 192 3.97 -16.02 8.68
CA LYS A 192 3.71 -14.99 9.69
C LYS A 192 2.68 -15.43 10.72
N LYS A 193 1.59 -16.08 10.28
CA LYS A 193 0.53 -16.58 11.18
C LYS A 193 1.13 -17.50 12.25
N HIS A 194 1.95 -18.47 11.85
CA HIS A 194 2.59 -19.41 12.77
C HIS A 194 3.70 -18.77 13.62
N GLN A 195 4.36 -17.72 13.12
CA GLN A 195 5.38 -16.98 13.87
C GLN A 195 4.79 -16.06 14.95
N LEU A 196 3.56 -15.59 14.76
CA LEU A 196 2.98 -14.49 15.55
C LEU A 196 1.84 -14.93 16.45
N LEU A 197 0.92 -15.79 15.98
CA LEU A 197 -0.23 -16.22 16.78
C LEU A 197 0.16 -17.35 17.72
N LYS A 198 -0.49 -17.42 18.89
CA LYS A 198 -0.38 -18.60 19.74
C LYS A 198 -0.92 -19.84 19.02
N PRO A 199 -0.25 -21.01 19.13
CA PRO A 199 -0.65 -22.23 18.43
C PRO A 199 -2.10 -22.64 18.66
N GLU A 200 -2.61 -22.48 19.88
CA GLU A 200 -3.98 -22.79 20.25
C GLU A 200 -5.05 -21.97 19.50
N LEU A 201 -4.70 -20.80 18.96
CA LEU A 201 -5.63 -19.95 18.21
C LEU A 201 -5.62 -20.20 16.70
N ILE A 202 -4.56 -20.83 16.17
CA ILE A 202 -4.35 -21.02 14.72
C ILE A 202 -5.46 -21.84 14.05
N PRO A 203 -5.96 -22.95 14.63
CA PRO A 203 -7.01 -23.76 13.99
C PRO A 203 -8.33 -23.03 13.75
N ASP A 204 -8.62 -22.01 14.56
CA ASP A 204 -9.88 -21.25 14.53
C ASP A 204 -9.81 -20.02 13.62
N VAL A 205 -8.66 -19.77 12.99
CA VAL A 205 -8.50 -18.63 12.07
C VAL A 205 -9.15 -18.94 10.73
N ASP A 206 -10.19 -18.17 10.39
CA ASP A 206 -10.77 -18.16 9.03
C ASP A 206 -9.88 -17.36 8.07
N ASP A 207 -9.15 -18.08 7.22
CA ASP A 207 -8.29 -17.54 6.15
C ASP A 207 -8.93 -17.59 4.77
N SER A 208 -10.21 -17.98 4.65
CA SER A 208 -10.86 -18.25 3.35
C SER A 208 -10.86 -17.06 2.39
N PHE A 209 -10.80 -15.85 2.93
CA PHE A 209 -10.78 -14.61 2.16
C PHE A 209 -9.37 -14.16 1.75
N ILE A 210 -8.30 -14.70 2.35
CA ILE A 210 -6.92 -14.27 2.09
C ILE A 210 -6.52 -14.50 0.62
N PRO A 211 -6.76 -15.69 0.01
CA PRO A 211 -6.47 -15.89 -1.40
C PRO A 211 -7.19 -14.88 -2.31
N MET A 212 -8.46 -14.58 -1.99
CA MET A 212 -9.25 -13.59 -2.74
C MET A 212 -8.66 -12.18 -2.64
N GLN A 213 -8.23 -11.75 -1.45
CA GLN A 213 -7.60 -10.43 -1.26
C GLN A 213 -6.26 -10.33 -1.97
N VAL A 214 -5.46 -11.40 -1.92
CA VAL A 214 -4.21 -11.49 -2.68
C VAL A 214 -4.49 -11.38 -4.18
N GLY A 215 -5.48 -12.10 -4.70
CA GLY A 215 -5.92 -11.99 -6.09
C GLY A 215 -6.36 -10.58 -6.48
N GLN A 216 -7.10 -9.87 -5.62
CA GLN A 216 -7.50 -8.48 -5.84
C GLN A 216 -6.29 -7.52 -5.84
N CYS A 217 -5.31 -7.73 -4.95
CA CYS A 217 -4.07 -6.99 -4.96
C CYS A 217 -3.32 -7.18 -6.29
N ILE A 218 -3.29 -8.40 -6.81
CA ILE A 218 -2.68 -8.72 -8.12
C ILE A 218 -3.42 -8.01 -9.26
N GLN A 219 -4.76 -8.09 -9.31
CA GLN A 219 -5.55 -7.44 -10.36
C GLN A 219 -5.36 -5.91 -10.41
N LYS A 220 -5.07 -5.27 -9.27
CA LYS A 220 -4.72 -3.85 -9.23
C LYS A 220 -3.35 -3.55 -9.85
N ILE A 221 -2.46 -4.55 -9.96
CA ILE A 221 -1.14 -4.46 -10.59
C ILE A 221 -1.21 -4.80 -12.07
N THR A 222 -2.01 -5.80 -12.44
CA THR A 222 -2.19 -6.28 -13.82
C THR A 222 -3.38 -5.59 -14.49
N TRP A 223 -3.28 -4.28 -14.74
CA TRP A 223 -4.16 -3.64 -15.74
C TRP A 223 -3.51 -3.66 -17.12
N LYS A 224 -4.11 -4.52 -17.96
CA LYS A 224 -4.05 -4.70 -19.43
C LYS A 224 -2.67 -4.83 -20.08
N GLU A 225 -2.39 -6.04 -20.56
CA GLU A 225 -2.00 -6.17 -21.98
C GLU A 225 -3.13 -5.67 -22.88
#